data_AF-A0A7R9BF12-F1
#
_entry.id   AF-A0A7R9BF12-F1
#
_cell.length_a   1.000
_cell.length_b   1.000
_cell.length_c   1.000
_cell.angle_alpha   90.00
_cell.angle_beta   90.00
_cell.angle_gamma   90.00
#
_symmetry.space_group_name_H-M   'P 1'
#
loop_
_entity.id
_entity.type
_entity.pdbx_description
1 polymer ?
#
loop_
_entity_poly.entity_id
_entity_poly.type
_entity_poly.pdbx_seq_one_letter_code
_entity_poly.pdbx_strand_id
1 'polypeptide(L)'
;MSPERKPLFCMNPILCPALVTLRFVSEVVIGAPFEVTSDLLDHFGVNLVCHGTKYYAMCEDGSDPYAEPKRRGIFKFVESGNQTTTEGIVSRIIRRRLEFEDRNRNKEEKEVKALAALEASKQS
;
A
#
# COMPACT_ATOMS: atom_id res chain seq x y z
N MET A 1 16.80 -3.25 13.52
CA MET A 1 15.72 -2.27 13.32
C MET A 1 15.28 -2.31 11.87
N SER A 2 14.15 -2.98 11.59
CA SER A 2 13.52 -2.89 10.28
C SER A 2 13.10 -1.43 10.03
N PRO A 3 13.26 -0.91 8.81
CA PRO A 3 12.89 0.48 8.50
C PRO A 3 11.41 0.71 8.82
N GLU A 4 11.12 1.84 9.46
CA GLU A 4 9.78 2.28 9.86
C GLU A 4 8.88 2.37 8.62
N ARG A 5 8.00 1.37 8.41
CA ARG A 5 7.10 1.31 7.26
C ARG A 5 5.95 2.29 7.51
N LYS A 6 5.97 3.43 6.83
CA LYS A 6 4.90 4.43 6.92
C LYS A 6 3.74 4.07 5.99
N PRO A 7 2.50 3.98 6.49
CA PRO A 7 1.35 3.70 5.65
C PRO A 7 1.06 4.88 4.72
N LEU A 8 0.72 4.59 3.47
CA LEU A 8 0.33 5.63 2.49
C LEU A 8 -1.03 6.26 2.83
N PHE A 9 -1.93 5.46 3.44
CA PHE A 9 -3.25 5.88 3.88
C PHE A 9 -3.33 5.83 5.40
N CYS A 10 -3.81 6.90 6.02
CA CYS A 10 -4.12 6.92 7.44
C CYS A 10 -5.41 6.14 7.73
N MET A 11 -5.49 5.55 8.92
CA MET A 11 -6.67 4.80 9.39
C MET A 11 -7.96 5.65 9.38
N ASN A 12 -7.85 6.97 9.60
CA ASN A 12 -8.98 7.91 9.58
C ASN A 12 -8.66 9.12 8.68
N PRO A 13 -9.57 9.59 7.79
CA PRO A 13 -10.94 9.14 7.51
C PRO A 13 -11.10 8.29 6.21
N ILE A 14 -10.01 7.87 5.55
CA ILE A 14 -10.08 7.31 4.18
C ILE A 14 -10.11 5.78 4.15
N LEU A 15 -9.35 5.11 5.02
CA LEU A 15 -9.19 3.65 4.93
C LEU A 15 -10.46 2.89 5.33
N CYS A 16 -11.13 3.32 6.41
CA CYS A 16 -12.32 2.63 6.90
C CYS A 16 -13.49 2.64 5.87
N PRO A 17 -13.83 3.76 5.20
CA PRO A 17 -14.82 3.76 4.12
C PRO A 17 -14.44 2.86 2.93
N ALA A 18 -13.15 2.76 2.59
CA ALA A 18 -12.70 1.92 1.48
C ALA A 18 -12.91 0.43 1.76
N LEU A 19 -12.78 -0.02 3.01
CA LEU A 19 -12.99 -1.42 3.39
C LEU A 19 -14.47 -1.83 3.37
N VAL A 20 -15.36 -0.96 3.87
CA VAL A 20 -16.82 -1.25 3.93
C VAL A 20 -17.50 -1.22 2.56
N THR A 21 -16.86 -0.62 1.56
CA THR A 21 -17.38 -0.60 0.16
C THR A 21 -17.01 -1.85 -0.64
N LEU A 22 -16.23 -2.77 -0.06
CA LEU A 22 -15.88 -4.02 -0.71
C LEU A 22 -17.08 -4.99 -0.71
N ARG A 23 -17.38 -5.56 -1.87
CA ARG A 23 -18.52 -6.47 -2.10
C ARG A 23 -18.61 -7.65 -1.13
N PHE A 24 -17.47 -8.13 -0.63
CA PHE A 24 -17.40 -9.36 0.19
C PHE A 24 -17.20 -9.07 1.69
N VAL A 25 -17.32 -7.81 2.12
CA VAL A 25 -17.14 -7.41 3.52
C VAL A 25 -18.51 -7.12 4.13
N SER A 26 -18.82 -7.79 5.24
CA SER A 26 -20.02 -7.53 6.03
C SER A 26 -19.73 -6.60 7.20
N GLU A 27 -18.62 -6.83 7.90
CA GLU A 27 -18.23 -6.11 9.11
C GLU A 27 -16.73 -5.81 9.09
N VAL A 28 -16.34 -4.71 9.74
CA VAL A 28 -14.95 -4.25 9.85
C VAL A 28 -14.62 -3.96 11.30
N VAL A 29 -13.59 -4.62 11.83
CA VAL A 29 -13.06 -4.37 13.18
C VAL A 29 -11.90 -3.37 13.06
N ILE A 30 -12.08 -2.17 13.63
CA ILE A 30 -11.06 -1.12 13.66
C ILE A 30 -10.18 -1.30 14.89
N GLY A 31 -8.86 -1.18 14.72
CA GLY A 31 -7.92 -1.35 15.83
C GLY A 31 -7.69 -2.80 16.22
N ALA A 32 -7.86 -3.73 15.27
CA ALA A 32 -7.50 -5.12 15.50
C ALA A 32 -6.00 -5.24 15.88
N PRO A 33 -5.67 -6.09 16.87
CA PRO A 33 -4.29 -6.34 17.24
C PRO A 33 -3.52 -6.98 16.08
N PHE A 34 -2.20 -6.78 16.06
CA PHE A 34 -1.34 -7.37 15.02
C PHE A 34 -1.28 -8.90 15.13
N GLU A 35 -1.18 -9.41 16.35
CA GLU A 35 -1.23 -10.84 16.66
C GLU A 35 -2.69 -11.30 16.82
N VAL A 36 -3.02 -12.45 16.23
CA VAL A 36 -4.35 -13.05 16.38
C VAL A 36 -4.39 -13.89 17.65
N THR A 37 -5.01 -13.36 18.71
CA THR A 37 -5.12 -14.03 20.00
C THR A 37 -6.34 -14.96 20.09
N SER A 38 -6.28 -15.92 21.02
CA SER A 38 -7.40 -16.82 21.36
C SER A 38 -8.67 -16.03 21.70
N ASP A 39 -8.53 -15.02 22.55
CA ASP A 39 -9.65 -14.19 23.01
C ASP A 39 -10.34 -13.48 21.85
N LEU A 40 -9.58 -13.00 20.85
CA LEU A 40 -10.14 -12.37 19.66
C LEU A 40 -10.98 -13.37 18.85
N LEU A 41 -10.46 -14.58 18.66
CA LEU A 41 -11.16 -15.63 17.91
C LEU A 41 -12.44 -16.07 18.62
N ASP A 42 -12.39 -16.22 19.94
CA ASP A 42 -13.50 -16.69 20.76
C ASP A 42 -14.56 -15.60 20.94
N HIS A 43 -14.16 -14.33 21.08
CA HIS A 43 -15.08 -13.19 21.18
C HIS A 43 -15.93 -13.01 19.92
N PHE A 44 -15.33 -13.18 18.74
CA PHE A 44 -16.02 -13.05 17.46
C PHE A 44 -16.54 -14.39 16.90
N GLY A 45 -16.29 -15.52 17.58
CA GLY A 45 -16.73 -16.85 17.13
C GLY A 45 -16.13 -17.27 15.77
N VAL A 46 -14.86 -16.93 15.52
CA VAL A 46 -14.22 -17.11 14.20
C VAL A 46 -13.93 -18.59 13.91
N ASN A 47 -14.51 -19.12 12.83
CA ASN A 47 -14.27 -20.50 12.39
C ASN A 47 -13.17 -20.65 11.34
N LEU A 48 -12.78 -19.55 10.69
CA LEU A 48 -11.82 -19.55 9.58
C LEU A 48 -11.04 -18.24 9.56
N VAL A 49 -9.71 -18.35 9.48
CA VAL A 49 -8.80 -17.22 9.31
C VAL A 49 -8.11 -17.37 7.96
N CYS A 50 -8.23 -16.35 7.11
CA CYS A 50 -7.62 -16.34 5.79
C CYS A 50 -6.56 -15.25 5.68
N HIS A 51 -5.41 -15.57 5.10
CA HIS A 51 -4.40 -14.59 4.71
C HIS A 51 -3.96 -14.78 3.26
N GLY A 52 -3.50 -13.71 2.62
CA GLY A 52 -2.94 -13.78 1.27
C GLY A 52 -1.68 -14.66 1.23
N THR A 53 -1.30 -15.18 0.07
CA THR A 53 -0.01 -15.88 -0.11
C THR A 53 1.20 -14.95 -0.06
N LYS A 54 0.98 -13.64 0.03
CA LYS A 54 2.06 -12.63 0.13
C LYS A 54 2.67 -12.66 1.53
N TYR A 55 3.94 -12.26 1.60
CA TYR A 55 4.71 -12.20 2.83
C TYR A 55 4.02 -11.29 3.86
N TYR A 56 3.89 -11.80 5.09
CA TYR A 56 3.51 -11.02 6.27
C TYR A 56 4.70 -10.93 7.23
N ALA A 57 4.72 -9.87 8.04
CA ALA A 57 5.80 -9.66 9.01
C ALA A 57 5.60 -10.54 10.25
N MET A 58 6.70 -10.97 10.85
CA MET A 58 6.69 -11.56 12.19
C MET A 58 6.42 -10.46 13.23
N CYS A 59 5.93 -10.86 14.40
CA CYS A 59 5.80 -9.99 15.56
C CYS A 59 7.19 -9.47 16.02
N GLU A 60 7.20 -8.44 16.85
CA GLU A 60 8.45 -7.81 17.33
C GLU A 60 9.35 -8.79 18.11
N ASP A 61 8.74 -9.78 18.75
CA ASP A 61 9.39 -10.88 19.48
C ASP A 61 9.83 -12.05 18.56
N GLY A 62 9.57 -11.96 17.26
CA GLY A 62 9.85 -13.01 16.28
C GLY A 62 8.81 -14.14 16.25
N SER A 63 7.70 -14.01 16.98
CA SER A 63 6.60 -14.97 16.91
C SER A 63 5.77 -14.80 15.64
N ASP A 64 5.08 -15.87 15.24
CA ASP A 64 4.17 -15.83 14.09
C ASP A 64 2.82 -15.25 14.53
N PRO A 65 2.35 -14.13 13.95
CA PRO A 65 1.07 -13.52 14.32
C PRO A 65 -0.14 -14.45 14.11
N TYR A 66 0.01 -15.51 13.31
CA TYR A 66 -1.02 -16.52 13.06
C TYR A 66 -0.79 -17.85 13.78
N ALA A 67 0.10 -17.90 14.78
CA ALA A 67 0.43 -19.13 15.51
C ALA A 67 -0.81 -19.80 16.12
N GLU A 68 -1.70 -19.01 16.74
CA GLU A 68 -2.95 -19.50 17.36
C GLU A 68 -3.94 -20.09 16.31
N PRO A 69 -4.33 -19.36 15.25
CA PRO A 69 -5.14 -19.92 14.16
C PRO A 69 -4.57 -21.19 13.52
N LYS A 70 -3.24 -21.25 13.35
CA LYS A 70 -2.55 -22.43 12.79
C LYS A 70 -2.63 -23.61 13.74
N ARG A 71 -2.43 -23.38 15.05
CA ARG A 71 -2.55 -24.42 16.08
C ARG A 71 -3.96 -25.01 16.14
N ARG A 72 -4.99 -24.17 15.96
CA ARG A 72 -6.40 -24.59 15.89
C ARG A 72 -6.81 -25.25 14.56
N GLY A 73 -5.94 -25.23 13.53
CA GLY A 73 -6.24 -25.78 12.21
C GLY A 73 -7.26 -24.97 11.39
N ILE A 74 -7.54 -23.72 11.78
CA ILE A 74 -8.52 -22.84 11.13
C ILE A 74 -7.87 -21.83 10.17
N PHE A 75 -6.56 -21.88 9.99
CA PHE A 75 -5.82 -20.95 9.13
C PHE A 75 -5.71 -21.45 7.68
N LYS A 76 -6.04 -20.60 6.70
CA LYS A 76 -5.91 -20.90 5.27
C LYS A 76 -5.21 -19.79 4.49
N PHE A 77 -4.39 -20.18 3.53
CA PHE A 77 -3.84 -19.26 2.54
C PHE A 77 -4.79 -19.11 1.36
N VAL A 78 -4.99 -17.86 0.92
CA VAL A 78 -5.79 -17.51 -0.25
C VAL A 78 -4.89 -16.81 -1.27
N GLU A 79 -4.84 -17.35 -2.48
CA GLU A 79 -4.10 -16.73 -3.57
C GLU A 79 -4.98 -15.75 -4.35
N SER A 80 -4.51 -14.53 -4.54
CA SER A 80 -5.26 -13.50 -5.27
C SER A 80 -5.12 -13.59 -6.79
N GLY A 81 -4.13 -14.34 -7.30
CA GLY A 81 -3.78 -14.40 -8.73
C GLY A 81 -3.32 -13.07 -9.35
N ASN A 82 -3.24 -11.99 -8.55
CA ASN A 82 -2.90 -10.65 -9.02
C ASN A 82 -1.46 -10.28 -8.63
N GLN A 83 -0.71 -9.77 -9.60
CA GLN A 83 0.68 -9.33 -9.41
C GLN A 83 0.80 -7.88 -8.95
N THR A 84 -0.31 -7.13 -8.90
CA THR A 84 -0.32 -5.73 -8.50
C THR A 84 -0.20 -5.61 -6.98
N THR A 85 0.91 -5.05 -6.50
CA THR A 85 1.16 -4.75 -5.08
C THR A 85 1.15 -3.25 -4.82
N THR A 86 0.93 -2.85 -3.56
CA THR A 86 1.01 -1.43 -3.15
C THR A 86 2.37 -0.83 -3.50
N GLU A 87 3.46 -1.58 -3.28
CA GLU A 87 4.81 -1.17 -3.67
C GLU A 87 4.93 -0.95 -5.19
N GLY A 88 4.41 -1.88 -6.00
CA GLY A 88 4.40 -1.73 -7.46
C GLY A 88 3.61 -0.52 -7.95
N ILE A 89 2.49 -0.20 -7.28
CA ILE A 89 1.71 1.01 -7.56
C ILE A 89 2.54 2.26 -7.22
N VAL A 90 3.16 2.32 -6.04
CA VAL A 90 4.00 3.45 -5.62
C VAL A 90 5.17 3.65 -6.57
N SER A 91 5.90 2.58 -6.93
CA SER A 91 7.00 2.65 -7.90
C SER A 91 6.53 3.18 -9.26
N ARG A 92 5.33 2.78 -9.71
CA ARG A 92 4.74 3.27 -10.96
C ARG A 92 4.41 4.77 -10.89
N ILE A 93 3.90 5.25 -9.76
CA ILE A 93 3.59 6.67 -9.55
C ILE A 93 4.89 7.49 -9.57
N ILE A 94 5.92 7.06 -8.84
CA ILE A 94 7.22 7.73 -8.79
C ILE A 94 7.84 7.80 -10.19
N ARG A 95 7.85 6.69 -10.93
CA ARG A 95 8.38 6.65 -12.28
C ARG A 95 7.66 7.63 -13.22
N ARG A 96 6.33 7.67 -13.18
CA ARG A 96 5.53 8.62 -13.99
C ARG A 96 5.80 10.07 -13.62
N ARG A 97 6.03 10.36 -12.33
CA ARG A 97 6.40 11.71 -11.87
C ARG A 97 7.74 12.14 -12.47
N LEU A 98 8.77 11.28 -12.40
CA LEU A 98 10.09 11.59 -12.96
C LEU A 98 10.03 11.80 -14.48
N GLU A 99 9.29 10.96 -15.21
CA GLU A 99 9.05 11.11 -16.65
C GLU A 99 8.31 12.42 -16.99
N PHE A 100 7.44 12.90 -16.11
CA PHE A 100 6.74 14.17 -16.30
C PHE A 100 7.69 15.36 -16.06
N GLU A 101 8.46 15.34 -14.98
CA GLU A 101 9.42 16.38 -14.61
C GLU A 101 10.51 16.56 -15.68
N ASP A 102 11.02 15.46 -16.24
CA ASP A 102 12.02 15.50 -17.32
C ASP A 102 11.45 16.12 -18.62
N ARG A 103 10.25 15.71 -19.02
CA ARG A 103 9.59 16.31 -20.19
C ARG A 103 9.29 17.80 -20.02
N ASN A 104 8.94 18.23 -18.81
CA ASN A 104 8.66 19.63 -18.55
C ASN A 104 9.94 20.46 -18.62
N ARG A 105 11.03 20.00 -17.99
CA ARG A 105 12.35 20.63 -18.06
C ARG A 105 12.84 20.78 -19.49
N ASN A 106 12.72 19.72 -20.28
CA ASN A 106 13.11 19.72 -21.70
C ASN A 106 12.27 20.69 -22.56
N LYS A 107 11.03 21.00 -22.17
CA LYS A 107 10.21 22.02 -22.84
C LYS A 107 10.61 23.42 -22.43
N GLU A 108 10.77 23.67 -21.12
CA GLU A 108 11.20 24.96 -20.58
C GLU A 108 12.55 25.39 -21.18
N GLU A 109 13.53 24.48 -21.25
CA GLU A 109 14.83 24.78 -21.86
C GLU A 109 14.72 25.16 -23.35
N LYS A 110 13.78 24.56 -24.08
CA LYS A 110 13.54 24.88 -25.50
C LYS A 110 12.85 26.24 -25.65
N GLU A 111 11.89 26.55 -24.80
CA GLU A 111 11.18 27.82 -24.80
C GLU A 111 12.11 28.98 -24.43
N VAL A 112 12.95 28.82 -23.39
CA VAL A 112 13.96 29.82 -22.99
C VAL A 112 14.95 30.09 -24.12
N LYS A 113 15.46 29.04 -24.79
CA LYS A 113 16.35 29.19 -25.94
C LYS A 113 15.67 29.91 -27.11
N ALA A 114 14.40 29.62 -27.38
CA ALA A 114 13.63 30.26 -28.45
C ALA A 114 13.38 31.75 -28.15
N LEU A 115 13.04 32.10 -26.91
CA LEU A 115 12.89 33.49 -26.46
C LEU A 115 14.19 34.29 -26.60
N ALA A 116 15.31 33.74 -26.11
CA ALA A 116 16.62 34.38 -26.24
C ALA A 116 17.03 34.62 -27.71
N ALA A 117 16.73 33.67 -28.60
CA ALA A 117 17.00 33.83 -30.04
C ALA A 117 16.14 34.92 -30.70
N LEU A 118 14.88 35.04 -30.29
CA LEU A 118 13.96 36.09 -30.75
C LEU A 118 14.37 37.49 -30.24
N GLU A 119 14.83 37.59 -28.99
CA GLU A 119 15.34 38.83 -28.42
C GLU A 119 16.62 39.29 -29.14
N ALA A 120 17.56 38.37 -29.39
CA ALA A 120 18.78 38.67 -30.14
C ALA A 120 18.51 39.17 -31.57
N SER A 121 17.43 38.69 -32.22
CA SER A 121 17.03 39.12 -33.57
C SER A 121 16.25 40.44 -33.59
N LYS A 122 15.72 40.90 -32.46
CA LYS A 122 15.01 42.19 -32.33
C LYS A 122 15.93 43.35 -31.97
N GLN A 123 17.13 43.07 -31.46
CA GLN A 123 18.13 44.08 -31.11
C GLN A 123 19.08 44.47 -32.27
N SER A 124 18.96 43.84 -33.45
CA SER A 124 19.68 44.19 -34.69
C SER A 124 18.78 44.95 -35.66
#